data_AF-A0A9D4JIF0-F1
#
_entry.id   AF-A0A9D4JIF0-F1
#
_cell.length_a   1.000
_cell.length_b   1.000
_cell.length_c   1.000
_cell.angle_alpha   90.00
_cell.angle_beta   90.00
_cell.angle_gamma   90.00
#
_symmetry.space_group_name_H-M   'P 1'
#
loop_
_entity.id
_entity.type
_entity.pdbx_description
1 polymer ?
#
loop_
_entity_poly.entity_id
_entity_poly.type
_entity_poly.pdbx_seq_one_letter_code
_entity_poly.pdbx_strand_id
1 'polypeptide(L)'
;MTEFDGVISTSNVTRNVSARVLYGPSVPTITYTIPTNSDALWNALHDPIKVIVGSTIILMCSVDSVPNSTYTWDTGHKGRILTIVNVTRTTNTRHNCMAKNVMDTSFKGNVIGSNNSFANLDILCKYKFACEF
;
A
#
# COMPACT_ATOMS: atom_id res chain seq x y z
N MET A 1 58.49 -21.53 -41.55
CA MET A 1 58.42 -20.65 -40.37
C MET A 1 58.14 -19.26 -40.93
N THR A 2 56.88 -18.85 -40.93
CA THR A 2 56.43 -17.53 -41.41
C THR A 2 55.45 -17.01 -40.37
N GLU A 3 55.80 -15.85 -39.81
CA GLU A 3 55.15 -15.18 -38.68
C GLU A 3 53.68 -14.85 -38.96
N PHE A 4 52.82 -15.10 -37.97
CA PHE A 4 51.48 -14.54 -37.93
C PHE A 4 51.59 -13.17 -37.26
N ASP A 5 51.66 -12.10 -38.06
CA ASP A 5 51.50 -10.73 -37.58
C ASP A 5 50.03 -10.48 -37.22
N GLY A 6 49.66 -10.90 -36.01
CA GLY A 6 48.35 -10.65 -35.42
C GLY A 6 48.18 -9.17 -35.08
N VAL A 7 47.57 -8.41 -35.99
CA VAL A 7 47.06 -7.06 -35.68
C VAL A 7 45.93 -7.21 -34.64
N ILE A 8 46.21 -6.86 -33.39
CA ILE A 8 45.19 -6.77 -32.34
C ILE A 8 44.40 -5.47 -32.56
N SER A 9 43.22 -5.57 -33.17
CA SER A 9 42.28 -4.45 -33.22
C SER A 9 41.58 -4.32 -31.86
N THR A 10 41.97 -3.35 -31.04
CA THR A 10 41.20 -2.99 -29.83
C THR A 10 40.00 -2.15 -30.24
N SER A 11 38.86 -2.79 -30.50
CA SER A 11 37.61 -2.09 -30.71
C SER A 11 37.12 -1.51 -29.37
N ASN A 12 37.10 -0.19 -29.23
CA ASN A 12 36.44 0.47 -28.10
C ASN A 12 34.93 0.31 -28.25
N VAL A 13 34.35 -0.67 -27.54
CA VAL A 13 32.90 -0.88 -27.48
C VAL A 13 32.33 0.01 -26.38
N THR A 14 31.72 1.13 -26.76
CA THR A 14 30.93 1.96 -25.84
C THR A 14 29.58 1.27 -25.60
N ARG A 15 29.32 0.82 -24.36
CA ARG A 15 28.00 0.32 -23.96
C ARG A 15 27.22 1.43 -23.26
N ASN A 16 26.01 1.73 -23.73
CA ASN A 16 25.09 2.58 -23.00
C ASN A 16 24.56 1.81 -21.78
N VAL A 17 24.87 2.28 -20.58
CA VAL A 17 24.36 1.71 -19.32
C VAL A 17 23.22 2.59 -18.83
N SER A 18 22.01 2.03 -18.75
CA SER A 18 20.86 2.68 -18.13
C SER A 18 20.71 2.17 -16.70
N ALA A 19 20.74 3.06 -15.71
CA ALA A 19 20.35 2.72 -14.34
C ALA A 19 18.83 2.84 -14.19
N ARG A 20 18.21 1.93 -13.45
CA ARG A 20 16.81 2.05 -12.99
C ARG A 20 16.83 2.26 -11.48
N VAL A 21 16.08 3.25 -10.99
CA VAL A 21 15.90 3.48 -9.56
C VAL A 21 14.78 2.57 -9.07
N LEU A 22 15.11 1.67 -8.14
CA LEU A 22 14.16 0.79 -7.46
C LEU A 22 14.18 1.11 -5.98
N TYR A 23 13.01 1.14 -5.34
CA TYR A 23 12.88 1.38 -3.92
C TYR A 23 11.66 0.67 -3.35
N GLY A 24 11.75 0.30 -2.07
CA GLY A 24 10.68 -0.36 -1.34
C GLY A 24 9.51 0.56 -1.05
N PRO A 25 8.40 0.04 -0.51
CA PRO A 25 7.22 0.82 -0.21
C PRO A 25 7.48 1.84 0.91
N SER A 26 7.04 3.08 0.71
CA SER A 26 6.92 4.07 1.77
C SER A 26 5.98 3.57 2.87
N VAL A 27 5.97 4.24 4.03
CA VAL A 27 4.96 3.96 5.06
C VAL A 27 3.58 4.19 4.44
N PRO A 28 2.66 3.21 4.44
CA PRO A 28 1.38 3.38 3.81
C PRO A 28 0.56 4.48 4.50
N THR A 29 -0.13 5.27 3.69
CA THR A 29 -1.10 6.26 4.16
C THR A 29 -2.49 5.70 3.95
N ILE A 30 -3.26 5.52 5.03
CA ILE A 30 -4.65 5.07 4.95
C ILE A 30 -5.57 6.29 4.97
N THR A 31 -6.38 6.39 3.93
CA THR A 31 -7.45 7.39 3.79
C THR A 31 -8.80 6.70 3.82
N TYR A 32 -9.88 7.45 4.07
CA TYR A 32 -11.21 6.87 4.15
C TYR A 32 -12.27 7.73 3.47
N THR A 33 -13.38 7.09 3.10
CA THR A 33 -14.59 7.75 2.59
C THR A 33 -15.82 7.05 3.14
N ILE A 34 -16.81 7.82 3.58
CA ILE A 34 -18.11 7.31 4.03
C ILE A 34 -19.16 7.84 3.04
N PRO A 35 -19.79 6.99 2.21
CA PRO A 35 -20.63 7.46 1.09
C PRO A 35 -21.99 8.09 1.47
N THR A 36 -22.41 8.04 2.74
CA THR A 36 -23.83 8.23 3.13
C THR A 36 -24.08 9.35 4.15
N ASN A 37 -23.04 10.07 4.57
CA ASN A 37 -23.13 11.18 5.50
C ASN A 37 -22.66 12.47 4.81
N SER A 38 -23.63 13.28 4.39
CA SER A 38 -23.43 14.64 3.85
C SER A 38 -22.65 15.58 4.79
N ASP A 39 -22.35 15.16 6.02
CA ASP A 39 -21.65 15.96 7.05
C ASP A 39 -20.24 15.45 7.41
N ALA A 40 -19.67 14.47 6.70
CA ALA A 40 -18.33 13.93 6.98
C ALA A 40 -17.27 14.31 5.95
N LEU A 41 -17.36 15.51 5.37
CA LEU A 41 -16.26 16.12 4.65
C LEU A 41 -15.31 16.84 5.64
N TRP A 42 -14.79 16.11 6.63
CA TRP A 42 -13.62 16.56 7.39
C TRP A 42 -12.41 15.73 6.98
N ASN A 43 -11.60 16.35 6.13
CA ASN A 43 -10.34 15.84 5.62
C ASN A 43 -9.45 15.32 6.77
N ALA A 44 -8.92 14.11 6.56
CA ALA A 44 -7.54 13.73 6.83
C ALA A 44 -6.88 14.33 8.10
N LEU A 45 -7.10 13.72 9.28
CA LEU A 45 -6.09 13.52 10.35
C LEU A 45 -6.65 12.98 11.68
N HIS A 46 -7.91 12.59 11.79
CA HIS A 46 -8.42 12.02 13.05
C HIS A 46 -8.24 10.51 13.08
N ASP A 47 -7.15 10.07 13.73
CA ASP A 47 -7.11 8.75 14.37
C ASP A 47 -7.65 8.93 15.80
N PRO A 48 -8.77 8.29 16.18
CA PRO A 48 -9.54 7.29 15.42
C PRO A 48 -10.58 7.89 14.45
N ILE A 49 -10.87 7.15 13.37
CA ILE A 49 -11.90 7.46 12.37
C ILE A 49 -13.28 7.21 12.98
N LYS A 50 -14.09 8.26 13.13
CA LYS A 50 -15.44 8.13 13.70
C LYS A 50 -16.42 7.55 12.67
N VAL A 51 -17.02 6.41 13.00
CA VAL A 51 -17.96 5.70 12.12
C VAL A 51 -19.23 5.33 12.87
N ILE A 52 -20.39 5.65 12.30
CA ILE A 52 -21.68 5.32 12.91
C ILE A 52 -22.08 3.88 12.55
N VAL A 53 -22.60 3.11 13.49
CA VAL A 53 -23.19 1.77 13.25
C VAL A 53 -24.17 1.81 12.07
N GLY A 54 -24.09 0.81 11.19
CA GLY A 54 -24.85 0.69 9.94
C GLY A 54 -24.20 1.41 8.74
N SER A 55 -23.18 2.25 8.97
CA SER A 55 -22.46 2.92 7.88
C SER A 55 -21.67 1.95 7.01
N THR A 56 -21.37 2.39 5.79
CA THR A 56 -20.35 1.78 4.93
C THR A 56 -19.14 2.70 4.89
N ILE A 57 -17.95 2.18 5.16
CA ILE A 57 -16.69 2.91 5.08
C ILE A 57 -15.77 2.24 4.06
N ILE A 58 -15.13 3.05 3.23
CA ILE A 58 -14.14 2.63 2.24
C ILE A 58 -12.79 3.12 2.72
N LEU A 59 -11.86 2.21 3.00
CA LEU A 59 -10.48 2.52 3.34
C LEU A 59 -9.60 2.36 2.09
N MET A 60 -8.71 3.31 1.84
CA MET A 60 -7.75 3.26 0.73
C MET A 60 -6.33 3.40 1.26
N CYS A 61 -5.49 2.42 0.94
CA CYS A 61 -4.10 2.37 1.34
C CYS A 61 -3.19 2.86 0.21
N SER A 62 -2.38 3.89 0.44
CA SER A 62 -1.50 4.46 -0.59
C SER A 62 -0.04 4.38 -0.17
N VAL A 63 0.83 3.96 -1.10
CA VAL A 63 2.29 3.95 -0.92
C VAL A 63 2.97 4.48 -2.18
N ASP A 64 4.15 5.03 -2.00
CA ASP A 64 5.11 5.24 -3.07
C ASP A 64 6.10 4.07 -3.10
N SER A 65 6.32 3.47 -4.28
CA SER A 65 7.20 2.30 -4.45
C SER A 65 7.53 2.05 -5.91
N VAL A 66 8.75 1.64 -6.21
CA VAL A 66 9.15 1.22 -7.56
C VAL A 66 9.89 -0.12 -7.49
N PRO A 67 9.36 -1.22 -8.07
CA PRO A 67 8.08 -1.33 -8.79
C PRO A 67 6.85 -1.16 -7.90
N ASN A 68 5.67 -1.07 -8.53
CA ASN A 68 4.39 -0.92 -7.83
C ASN A 68 4.17 -2.02 -6.79
N SER A 69 3.64 -1.62 -5.64
CA SER A 69 3.35 -2.54 -4.54
C SER A 69 2.07 -3.33 -4.74
N THR A 70 2.07 -4.53 -4.18
CA THR A 70 0.87 -5.32 -3.88
C THR A 70 0.39 -5.01 -2.48
N TYR A 71 -0.91 -5.10 -2.23
CA TYR A 71 -1.54 -4.69 -0.97
C TYR A 71 -2.30 -5.85 -0.34
N THR A 72 -2.17 -6.00 0.97
CA THR A 72 -2.91 -6.98 1.76
C THR A 72 -3.36 -6.34 3.07
N TRP A 73 -4.62 -6.54 3.43
CA TRP A 73 -5.17 -6.14 4.72
C TRP A 73 -5.10 -7.30 5.72
N ASP A 74 -5.10 -6.99 7.01
CA ASP A 74 -5.13 -7.97 8.11
C ASP A 74 -6.34 -8.93 8.06
N THR A 75 -7.44 -8.51 7.47
CA THR A 75 -8.61 -9.36 7.18
C THR A 75 -8.35 -10.41 6.09
N GLY A 76 -7.17 -10.41 5.48
CA GLY A 76 -6.83 -11.24 4.33
C GLY A 76 -7.29 -10.65 2.98
N HIS A 77 -7.97 -9.49 3.00
CA HIS A 77 -8.40 -8.83 1.78
C HIS A 77 -7.18 -8.36 0.96
N LYS A 78 -7.18 -8.69 -0.34
CA LYS A 78 -6.12 -8.27 -1.27
C LYS A 78 -6.59 -7.08 -2.08
N GLY A 79 -5.75 -6.07 -2.18
CA GLY A 79 -6.03 -4.88 -2.97
C GLY A 79 -5.91 -3.58 -2.17
N ARG A 80 -5.86 -2.48 -2.92
CA ARG A 80 -5.61 -1.14 -2.37
C ARG A 80 -6.78 -0.60 -1.55
N ILE A 81 -8.00 -1.05 -1.85
CA ILE A 81 -9.26 -0.53 -1.32
C ILE A 81 -9.93 -1.63 -0.50
N LEU A 82 -10.23 -1.36 0.76
CA LEU A 82 -11.02 -2.22 1.63
C LEU A 82 -12.38 -1.57 1.88
N THR A 83 -13.47 -2.28 1.56
CA THR A 83 -14.83 -1.80 1.84
C THR A 83 -15.40 -2.56 3.02
N ILE A 84 -15.81 -1.82 4.06
CA ILE A 84 -16.46 -2.36 5.25
C ILE A 84 -17.91 -1.90 5.20
N VAL A 85 -18.82 -2.84 4.96
CA VAL A 85 -20.25 -2.57 4.88
C VAL A 85 -20.92 -2.87 6.21
N ASN A 86 -22.02 -2.17 6.48
CA ASN A 86 -22.88 -2.40 7.64
C ASN A 86 -22.08 -2.52 8.96
N VAL A 87 -21.30 -1.48 9.29
CA VAL A 87 -20.44 -1.45 10.48
C VAL A 87 -21.26 -1.75 11.74
N THR A 88 -20.77 -2.67 12.57
CA THR A 88 -21.39 -3.11 13.83
C THR A 88 -20.42 -2.90 15.00
N ARG A 89 -20.89 -3.07 16.25
CA ARG A 89 -20.03 -3.01 17.44
C ARG A 89 -18.93 -4.09 17.48
N THR A 90 -19.13 -5.17 16.73
CA THR A 90 -18.16 -6.28 16.61
C THR A 90 -17.24 -6.12 15.41
N THR A 91 -17.43 -5.07 14.60
CA THR A 91 -16.51 -4.74 13.52
C THR A 91 -15.13 -4.47 14.11
N ASN A 92 -14.11 -5.05 13.48
CA ASN A 92 -12.73 -4.84 13.89
C ASN A 92 -12.43 -3.33 13.85
N THR A 93 -11.94 -2.79 14.95
CA THR A 93 -11.65 -1.36 15.06
C THR A 93 -10.28 -1.04 14.49
N ARG A 94 -9.36 -1.98 14.35
CA ARG A 94 -8.03 -1.72 13.79
C ARG A 94 -7.88 -2.42 12.46
N HIS A 95 -7.55 -1.67 11.41
CA HIS A 95 -7.28 -2.20 10.08
C HIS A 95 -5.84 -1.91 9.68
N ASN A 96 -5.03 -2.96 9.58
CA ASN A 96 -3.65 -2.86 9.12
C ASN A 96 -3.55 -3.13 7.61
N CYS A 97 -2.98 -2.19 6.87
CA CYS A 97 -2.59 -2.38 5.47
C CYS A 97 -1.10 -2.69 5.38
N MET A 98 -0.76 -3.75 4.65
CA MET A 98 0.60 -4.11 4.28
C MET A 98 0.80 -3.90 2.78
N ALA A 99 1.87 -3.19 2.42
CA ALA A 99 2.32 -3.03 1.05
C ALA A 99 3.64 -3.76 0.84
N LYS A 100 3.76 -4.46 -0.28
CA LYS A 100 4.95 -5.25 -0.63
C LYS A 100 5.29 -5.11 -2.10
N ASN A 101 6.56 -4.87 -2.42
CA ASN A 101 7.07 -4.94 -3.78
C ASN A 101 8.29 -5.86 -3.89
N VAL A 102 8.59 -6.27 -5.13
CA VAL A 102 9.77 -7.06 -5.46
C VAL A 102 10.61 -6.24 -6.43
N MET A 103 11.82 -5.91 -6.01
CA MET A 103 12.81 -5.19 -6.79
C MET A 103 13.76 -6.22 -7.40
N ASP A 104 13.64 -6.45 -8.70
CA ASP A 104 14.57 -7.29 -9.45
C ASP A 104 15.91 -6.55 -9.63
N THR A 105 16.89 -6.94 -8.84
CA THR A 105 18.26 -6.47 -9.02
C THR A 105 18.97 -7.49 -9.89
N SER A 106 19.16 -7.17 -11.17
CA SER A 106 19.68 -8.08 -12.21
C SER A 106 21.03 -8.76 -11.89
N PHE A 107 21.65 -8.45 -10.74
CA PHE A 107 22.93 -8.98 -10.25
C PHE A 107 22.86 -9.71 -8.90
N LYS A 108 21.79 -9.55 -8.10
CA LYS A 108 21.70 -10.11 -6.74
C LYS A 108 20.39 -10.86 -6.45
N GLY A 109 19.56 -11.04 -7.48
CA GLY A 109 18.24 -11.63 -7.34
C GLY A 109 17.22 -10.62 -6.80
N ASN A 110 16.07 -11.14 -6.40
CA ASN A 110 14.92 -10.33 -5.99
C ASN A 110 15.09 -9.81 -4.57
N VAL A 111 15.12 -8.48 -4.42
CA VAL A 111 15.03 -7.81 -3.11
C VAL A 111 13.56 -7.51 -2.83
N ILE A 112 13.10 -7.86 -1.63
CA ILE A 112 11.70 -7.65 -1.23
C ILE A 112 11.62 -6.42 -0.33
N GLY A 113 10.83 -5.43 -0.73
CA GLY A 113 10.44 -4.30 0.12
C GLY A 113 9.08 -4.55 0.74
N SER A 114 8.90 -4.19 2.02
CA SER A 114 7.63 -4.30 2.72
C SER A 114 7.48 -3.19 3.75
N ASN A 115 6.27 -2.63 3.86
CA ASN A 115 5.92 -1.66 4.88
C ASN A 115 4.43 -1.78 5.25
N ASN A 116 4.03 -1.30 6.41
CA ASN A 116 2.65 -1.36 6.89
C ASN A 116 2.25 -0.14 7.71
N SER A 117 0.95 0.09 7.77
CA SER A 117 0.33 1.09 8.66
C SER A 117 -1.03 0.58 9.09
N PHE A 118 -1.62 1.23 10.10
CA PHE A 118 -2.95 0.92 10.56
C PHE A 118 -3.82 2.17 10.66
N ALA A 119 -5.13 1.96 10.59
CA ALA A 119 -6.14 2.96 10.94
C ALA A 119 -7.03 2.37 12.04
N ASN A 120 -7.38 3.19 13.05
CA ASN A 120 -8.36 2.80 14.05
C ASN A 120 -9.72 3.43 13.73
N LEU A 121 -10.79 2.69 14.01
CA LEU A 121 -12.18 3.11 13.92
C LEU A 121 -12.71 3.33 15.34
N ASP A 122 -13.39 4.46 15.55
CA ASP A 122 -14.20 4.75 16.72
C ASP A 122 -15.68 4.58 16.34
N ILE A 123 -16.29 3.50 16.82
CA ILE A 123 -17.62 3.08 16.40
C ILE A 123 -18.66 3.74 17.30
N LEU A 124 -19.45 4.64 16.69
CA LEU A 124 -20.44 5.46 17.36
C LEU A 124 -21.86 4.97 17.10
N CYS A 125 -22.73 5.23 18.07
CA CYS A 125 -24.15 4.91 18.02
C CYS A 125 -24.95 6.14 17.62
N LYS A 126 -25.83 6.02 16.61
CA LYS A 126 -26.71 7.14 16.21
C LYS A 126 -27.68 7.54 17.32
N TYR A 127 -28.13 6.57 18.10
CA TYR A 127 -29.01 6.77 19.26
C TYR A 127 -28.46 5.99 20.45
N LYS A 128 -28.60 6.54 21.66
CA LYS A 128 -28.12 5.94 22.91
C LYS A 128 -28.63 4.50 23.11
N PHE A 129 -29.87 4.23 22.70
CA PHE A 129 -30.53 2.92 22.81
C PHE A 129 -30.36 2.01 21.59
N ALA A 130 -29.81 2.50 20.47
CA ALA A 130 -29.63 1.69 19.25
C ALA A 130 -28.44 0.71 19.33
N CYS A 131 -27.75 0.69 20.47
CA CYS A 131 -26.54 -0.09 20.70
C CYS A 131 -26.63 -1.03 21.92
N GLU A 132 -27.82 -1.16 22.50
CA GLU A 132 -28.12 -2.02 23.66
C GLU A 132 -28.88 -3.27 23.20
N PHE A 133 -28.25 -4.14 22.39
CA PHE A 133 -28.75 -5.49 22.11
C PHE A 133 -27.58 -6.45 21.95
#